data_AF-A0A9D6VR67-F1
#
_entry.id   AF-A0A9D6VR67-F1
#
_cell.length_a   1.000
_cell.length_b   1.000
_cell.length_c   1.000
_cell.angle_alpha   90.00
_cell.angle_beta   90.00
_cell.angle_gamma   90.00
#
_symmetry.space_group_name_H-M   'P 1'
#
loop_
_entity.id
_entity.type
_entity.pdbx_description
1 polymer ?
#
loop_
_entity_poly.entity_id
_entity_poly.type
_entity_poly.pdbx_seq_one_letter_code
_entity_poly.pdbx_strand_id
1 'polypeptide(L)' 'MKIDSVAALGLLGVQKGMQGMRESAASIASAEQASSSDPNSATEALVALKQHAIQVEISAKVIDQANETIGTLLDVLA' A
#
# COMPACT_ATOMS: atom_id res chain seq x y z
N MET A 1 3.37 -20.28 12.57
CA MET A 1 2.19 -19.60 13.17
C MET A 1 2.33 -18.08 13.35
N LYS A 2 3.48 -17.50 13.74
CA LYS A 2 3.62 -16.02 13.76
C LYS A 2 3.88 -15.41 12.37
N ILE A 3 4.68 -16.08 11.53
CA ILE A 3 5.05 -15.55 10.21
C ILE A 3 3.90 -15.69 9.19
N ASP A 4 3.11 -16.77 9.29
CA ASP A 4 1.86 -16.92 8.51
C ASP A 4 0.89 -15.76 8.75
N SER A 5 0.83 -15.27 10.01
CA SER A 5 0.04 -14.11 10.39
C SER A 5 0.60 -12.81 9.80
N VAL A 6 1.93 -12.66 9.71
CA VAL A 6 2.58 -11.50 9.09
C VAL A 6 2.32 -11.45 7.59
N ALA A 7 2.38 -12.59 6.89
CA ALA A 7 2.04 -12.66 5.47
C ALA A 7 0.56 -12.30 5.22
N ALA A 8 -0.35 -12.78 6.06
CA ALA A 8 -1.77 -12.42 5.99
C ALA A 8 -2.02 -10.93 6.24
N LEU A 9 -1.34 -10.33 7.22
CA LEU A 9 -1.43 -8.90 7.52
C LEU A 9 -0.84 -8.04 6.40
N GLY A 10 0.28 -8.47 5.80
CA GLY A 10 0.88 -7.82 4.64
C GLY A 10 -0.06 -7.85 3.43
N LEU A 11 -0.67 -9.01 3.12
CA LEU A 11 -1.63 -9.12 2.04
C LEU A 11 -2.86 -8.22 2.27
N LEU A 12 -3.37 -8.18 3.50
CA LEU A 12 -4.48 -7.30 3.88
C LEU A 12 -4.10 -5.82 3.75
N GLY A 13 -2.87 -5.46 4.10
CA GLY A 13 -2.30 -4.13 3.90
C GLY A 13 -2.21 -3.73 2.41
N VAL A 14 -1.73 -4.65 1.56
CA VAL A 14 -1.70 -4.46 0.10
C VAL A 14 -3.11 -4.28 -0.45
N GLN A 15 -4.07 -5.13 -0.07
CA GLN A 15 -5.45 -5.02 -0.53
C GLN A 15 -6.08 -3.68 -0.12
N LYS A 16 -5.87 -3.26 1.13
CA LYS A 16 -6.41 -1.99 1.66
C LYS A 16 -5.76 -0.77 1.01
N GLY A 17 -4.44 -0.80 0.79
CA GLY A 17 -3.72 0.25 0.09
C GLY A 17 -4.15 0.35 -1.38
N MET A 18 -4.34 -0.78 -2.07
CA MET A 18 -4.87 -0.82 -3.44
C MET A 18 -6.30 -0.28 -3.53
N GLN A 19 -7.14 -0.52 -2.52
CA GLN A 19 -8.47 0.07 -2.45
C GLN A 19 -8.42 1.59 -2.31
N GLY A 20 -7.67 2.11 -1.34
CA GLY A 20 -7.51 3.56 -1.14
C GLY A 20 -6.87 4.26 -2.35
N MET A 21 -5.96 3.58 -3.05
CA MET A 21 -5.37 4.07 -4.30
C MET A 21 -6.43 4.23 -5.41
N ARG A 22 -7.34 3.26 -5.56
CA ARG A 22 -8.45 3.35 -6.53
C ARG A 22 -9.41 4.49 -6.19
N GLU A 23 -9.75 4.65 -4.91
CA GLU A 23 -10.62 5.73 -4.43
C GLU A 23 -9.97 7.11 -4.66
N SER A 24 -8.68 7.25 -4.36
CA SER A 24 -7.91 8.47 -4.60
C SER A 24 -7.77 8.78 -6.09
N ALA A 25 -7.50 7.76 -6.92
CA ALA A 25 -7.44 7.91 -8.38
C ALA A 25 -8.80 8.36 -8.96
N ALA A 26 -9.90 7.80 -8.46
CA ALA A 26 -11.25 8.23 -8.84
C ALA A 26 -11.51 9.68 -8.41
N SER A 27 -11.07 10.08 -7.20
CA SER A 27 -11.17 11.45 -6.72
C SER A 27 -10.37 12.43 -7.60
N ILE A 28 -9.14 12.08 -7.98
CA ILE A 28 -8.30 12.87 -8.89
C ILE A 28 -8.98 13.02 -10.26
N ALA A 29 -9.42 11.91 -10.87
CA ALA A 29 -10.10 11.95 -12.17
C ALA A 29 -11.38 12.79 -12.12
N SER A 30 -12.14 12.70 -11.03
CA SER A 30 -13.34 13.51 -10.82
C SER A 30 -13.05 15.00 -10.62
N ALA A 31 -11.97 15.33 -9.89
CA ALA A 31 -11.52 16.71 -9.67
C ALA A 31 -10.99 17.32 -10.98
N GLU A 32 -10.37 16.52 -11.83
CA GLU A 32 -9.83 16.95 -13.13
C GLU A 32 -10.93 17.14 -14.19
N GLN A 33 -11.98 16.31 -14.16
CA GLN A 33 -13.18 16.50 -15.00
C GLN A 33 -14.06 17.67 -14.54
N ALA A 34 -14.05 18.01 -13.24
CA ALA A 34 -14.68 19.21 -12.71
C ALA A 34 -13.75 20.41 -12.94
N SER A 35 -13.63 20.87 -14.19
CA SER A 35 -12.66 21.86 -14.71
C SER A 35 -12.68 23.28 -14.09
N SER A 36 -12.98 23.44 -12.80
CA SER A 36 -13.05 24.73 -12.09
C SER A 36 -12.88 24.65 -10.56
N SER A 37 -12.57 23.49 -9.97
CA SER A 37 -12.62 23.33 -8.51
C SER A 37 -11.23 23.31 -7.87
N ASP A 38 -10.96 24.34 -7.06
CA ASP A 38 -9.91 24.49 -6.02
C ASP A 38 -8.61 23.64 -6.19
N PRO A 39 -7.47 24.27 -6.54
CA PRO A 39 -6.16 23.62 -6.64
C PRO A 39 -5.75 22.80 -5.40
N ASN A 40 -6.30 23.14 -4.23
CA ASN A 40 -6.04 22.41 -2.99
C ASN A 40 -6.66 21.01 -3.01
N SER A 41 -7.82 20.81 -3.65
CA SER A 41 -8.52 19.52 -3.70
C SER A 41 -7.78 18.48 -4.54
N ALA A 42 -7.23 18.89 -5.70
CA ALA A 42 -6.40 18.04 -6.54
C ALA A 42 -5.08 17.68 -5.84
N THR A 43 -4.46 18.64 -5.15
CA THR A 43 -3.23 18.43 -4.38
C THR A 43 -3.46 17.45 -3.23
N GLU A 44 -4.56 17.59 -2.49
CA GLU A 44 -4.93 16.67 -1.40
C GLU A 44 -5.17 15.24 -1.91
N ALA A 45 -5.87 15.09 -3.03
CA ALA A 45 -6.12 13.79 -3.65
C ALA A 45 -4.82 13.11 -4.14
N LEU A 46 -3.86 13.88 -4.68
CA LEU A 46 -2.53 13.38 -5.05
C LEU A 46 -1.70 12.95 -3.84
N VAL A 47 -1.77 13.71 -2.74
CA VAL A 47 -1.10 13.35 -1.48
C VAL A 47 -1.70 12.07 -0.90
N ALA A 48 -3.02 11.94 -0.89
CA ALA A 48 -3.72 10.72 -0.46
C ALA A 48 -3.30 9.51 -1.32
N LEU A 49 -3.27 9.67 -2.65
CA LEU A 49 -2.81 8.63 -3.58
C LEU A 49 -1.38 8.17 -3.23
N LYS A 50 -0.47 9.11 -2.98
CA LYS A 50 0.93 8.81 -2.61
C LYS A 50 1.03 8.08 -1.27
N GLN A 51 0.21 8.47 -0.28
CA GLN A 51 0.17 7.78 1.01
C GLN A 51 -0.29 6.33 0.86
N HIS A 52 -1.32 6.07 0.03
CA HIS A 52 -1.77 4.71 -0.24
C HIS A 52 -0.72 3.88 -1.00
N ALA A 53 0.00 4.48 -1.94
CA ALA A 53 1.12 3.82 -2.62
C ALA A 53 2.22 3.41 -1.62
N ILE A 54 2.61 4.32 -0.72
CA ILE A 54 3.58 4.03 0.35
C ILE A 54 3.07 2.91 1.26
N GLN A 55 1.77 2.88 1.59
CA GLN A 55 1.18 1.83 2.41
C GLN A 55 1.26 0.44 1.74
N VAL A 56 1.05 0.37 0.42
CA VAL A 56 1.25 -0.87 -0.35
C VAL A 56 2.72 -1.29 -0.32
N GLU A 57 3.64 -0.36 -0.55
CA GLU A 57 5.09 -0.63 -0.55
C GLU A 57 5.58 -1.15 0.80
N ILE A 58 5.16 -0.52 1.91
CA ILE A 58 5.47 -0.98 3.27
C ILE A 58 4.93 -2.40 3.49
N SER A 59 3.70 -2.67 3.06
CA SER A 59 3.07 -3.97 3.23
C SER A 59 3.80 -5.07 2.44
N ALA A 60 4.26 -4.75 1.22
CA ALA A 60 5.11 -5.64 0.42
C ALA A 60 6.46 -5.90 1.10
N LYS A 61 7.10 -4.85 1.64
CA LYS A 61 8.39 -4.96 2.33
C LYS A 61 8.31 -5.81 3.61
N VAL A 62 7.18 -5.79 4.31
CA VAL A 62 6.93 -6.66 5.47
C VAL A 62 6.85 -8.13 5.05
N ILE A 63 6.23 -8.44 3.90
CA ILE A 63 6.19 -9.79 3.35
C ILE A 63 7.59 -10.24 2.93
N ASP A 64 8.36 -9.37 2.27
CA ASP A 64 9.74 -9.68 1.86
C ASP A 64 10.64 -9.96 3.05
N GLN A 65 10.58 -9.11 4.09
CA GLN A 65 11.34 -9.34 5.32
C GLN A 65 10.92 -10.63 6.02
N ALA A 66 9.63 -10.95 6.06
CA ALA A 66 9.16 -12.22 6.60
C ALA A 66 9.74 -13.42 5.84
N ASN A 67 9.81 -13.34 4.51
CA ASN A 67 10.41 -14.37 3.66
C ASN A 67 11.93 -14.48 3.87
N GLU A 68 12.65 -13.36 3.94
CA GLU A 68 14.09 -13.33 4.21
C GLU A 68 14.42 -13.92 5.59
N THR A 69 13.60 -13.62 6.61
CA THR A 69 13.75 -14.17 7.96
C THR A 69 13.53 -15.68 7.98
N ILE A 70 12.54 -16.20 7.23
CA ILE A 70 12.36 -17.65 7.07
C ILE A 70 13.57 -18.27 6.36
N GLY A 71 14.04 -17.65 5.28
CA GLY A 71 15.19 -18.12 4.52
C GLY A 71 16.46 -18.20 5.36
N THR A 72 16.75 -17.18 6.17
CA THR A 72 17.89 -17.19 7.10
C THR A 72 17.71 -18.21 8.22
N LEU A 73 16.50 -18.40 8.76
CA LEU A 73 16.25 -19.46 9.75
C LEU A 73 16.47 -20.86 9.17
N LEU A 74 16.10 -21.08 7.91
CA LEU A 74 16.34 -22.35 7.22
C LEU A 74 17.83 -22.58 6.94
N ASP A 75 18.56 -21.54 6.52
CA ASP A 75 20.00 -21.60 6.25
C ASP A 75 20.83 -21.91 7.51
N VAL A 76 20.44 -21.37 8.67
CA VAL A 76 21.08 -21.68 9.96
C VAL A 76 20.80 -23.12 10.43
N LEU A 77 19.67 -23.71 10.01
CA LEU A 77 19.28 -25.08 10.39
C LEU A 77 19.84 -26.16 9.45
N ALA A 78 20.28 -25.78 8.23
CA ALA A 78 20.87 -26.68 7.23
C ALA A 78 22.34 -26.97 7.53
#